data_AF-A0A5J4WBG5-F1
#
_entry.id   AF-A0A5J4WBG5-F1
#
_cell.length_a   1.000
_cell.length_b   1.000
_cell.length_c   1.000
_cell.angle_alpha   90.00
_cell.angle_beta   90.00
_cell.angle_gamma   90.00
#
_symmetry.space_group_name_H-M   'P 1'
#
loop_
_entity.id
_entity.type
_entity.pdbx_description
1 polymer ?
#
loop_
_entity_poly.entity_id
_entity_poly.type
_entity_poly.pdbx_seq_one_letter_code
_entity_poly.pdbx_strand_id
1 'polypeptide(L)'
;SQSSTFRNSGQSSTILSYIYIGQNGQFSIQGQVKFNYIEFVVTDVGNQGLSVITEDKATAVIIITNCIVTSDITASSINRIFIKQDLGKLSLNNITVIDFISEKGIIINDEATELLIANIRIENITRSDVGQYNEAGAVQIRITSSTGKLNVVGTSFIGCKSIESNSLGGGIYLYLENSAQGTFDVVSFRECEAGKSGGGLFAQLNQNASLTLTRCSFDNCKSLNGNGGGLFAVLNDAQLKINEYCDFIQCSAQNGGAVYANINFQQTTQFTIKETSFSECTATSSQSSDYTGRGGAIFLAGTGDYSASSNGLNLKGMKIYKNTADKSGQSLYAVMTKLSEWCQYGTAGEYVKGNYSESNSNVNELVGIADYIDQFEKLPIDQIEDKQQYLECYC
;
A
#
# COMPACT_ATOMS: atom_id res chain seq x y z
N SER A 1 27.05 19.69 13.40
CA SER A 1 28.28 18.88 13.26
C SER A 1 28.43 18.48 11.81
N GLN A 2 29.67 18.31 11.32
CA GLN A 2 29.92 17.90 9.95
C GLN A 2 29.50 16.43 9.76
N SER A 3 28.82 16.10 8.65
CA SER A 3 28.36 14.73 8.38
C SER A 3 29.55 13.80 8.13
N SER A 4 29.60 12.66 8.82
CA SER A 4 30.53 11.58 8.48
C SER A 4 30.06 10.90 7.19
N THR A 5 30.92 10.84 6.17
CA THR A 5 30.61 10.19 4.88
C THR A 5 31.45 8.94 4.69
N PHE A 6 30.79 7.79 4.48
CA PHE A 6 31.40 6.53 4.06
C PHE A 6 31.36 6.41 2.53
N ARG A 7 32.54 6.36 1.91
CA ARG A 7 32.78 6.26 0.45
C ARG A 7 34.24 5.88 0.18
N ASN A 8 34.53 5.29 -0.99
CA ASN A 8 35.88 5.03 -1.48
C ASN A 8 36.71 6.30 -1.81
N SER A 9 38.01 6.31 -1.49
CA SER A 9 39.05 7.18 -2.06
C SER A 9 38.69 8.67 -2.29
N GLY A 10 38.12 9.35 -1.29
CA GLY A 10 37.92 10.80 -1.33
C GLY A 10 36.57 11.28 -1.89
N GLN A 11 36.38 12.60 -1.90
CA GLN A 11 35.06 13.24 -2.03
C GLN A 11 34.38 13.06 -3.40
N SER A 12 35.09 12.67 -4.47
CA SER A 12 34.55 12.62 -5.85
C SER A 12 34.38 11.22 -6.46
N SER A 13 34.81 10.14 -5.79
CA SER A 13 34.73 8.79 -6.36
C SER A 13 33.29 8.30 -6.58
N THR A 14 33.06 7.60 -7.69
CA THR A 14 31.81 6.90 -8.04
C THR A 14 31.95 5.38 -8.06
N ILE A 15 33.13 4.85 -7.71
CA ILE A 15 33.40 3.41 -7.64
C ILE A 15 32.83 2.88 -6.33
N LEU A 16 32.10 1.76 -6.40
CA LEU A 16 31.55 1.09 -5.22
C LEU A 16 32.67 0.64 -4.27
N SER A 17 32.47 0.87 -2.98
CA SER A 17 33.20 0.22 -1.90
C SER A 17 32.32 -0.82 -1.23
N TYR A 18 32.94 -1.89 -0.75
CA TYR A 18 32.23 -2.98 -0.09
C TYR A 18 32.25 -2.80 1.42
N ILE A 19 31.10 -2.98 2.06
CA ILE A 19 31.01 -3.18 3.51
C ILE A 19 30.39 -4.54 3.74
N TYR A 20 31.19 -5.46 4.29
CA TYR A 20 30.71 -6.77 4.72
C TYR A 20 30.06 -6.67 6.11
N ILE A 21 28.81 -7.09 6.22
CA ILE A 21 28.03 -7.08 7.45
C ILE A 21 28.01 -8.48 8.04
N GLY A 22 28.99 -8.78 8.91
CA GLY A 22 29.08 -10.04 9.64
C GLY A 22 28.01 -10.20 10.74
N GLN A 23 27.96 -11.35 11.41
CA GLN A 23 26.93 -11.76 12.42
C GLN A 23 26.42 -10.63 13.36
N ASN A 24 27.35 -9.89 13.98
CA ASN A 24 27.03 -8.81 14.93
C ASN A 24 27.21 -7.40 14.35
N GLY A 25 27.49 -7.28 13.05
CA GLY A 25 27.73 -6.01 12.38
C GLY A 25 26.47 -5.14 12.35
N GLN A 26 26.58 -3.93 12.88
CA GLN A 26 25.54 -2.91 12.88
C GLN A 26 26.18 -1.51 12.93
N PHE A 27 25.57 -0.56 12.23
CA PHE A 27 25.83 0.87 12.39
C PHE A 27 24.75 1.49 13.27
N SER A 28 25.16 1.96 14.45
CA SER A 28 24.29 2.69 15.39
C SER A 28 24.60 4.18 15.32
N ILE A 29 23.63 4.96 14.84
CA ILE A 29 23.85 6.36 14.42
C ILE A 29 23.28 7.34 15.45
N GLN A 30 24.16 8.15 16.06
CA GLN A 30 23.77 9.22 17.00
C GLN A 30 23.74 10.62 16.35
N GLY A 31 24.39 10.79 15.20
CA GLY A 31 24.57 12.07 14.52
C GLY A 31 24.12 12.03 13.07
N GLN A 32 24.84 12.72 12.18
CA GLN A 32 24.56 12.71 10.75
C GLN A 32 25.57 11.81 10.03
N VAL A 33 25.07 10.80 9.32
CA VAL A 33 25.89 9.89 8.50
C VAL A 33 25.40 9.89 7.06
N LYS A 34 26.35 9.77 6.12
CA LYS A 34 26.07 9.53 4.71
C LYS A 34 26.81 8.30 4.21
N PHE A 35 26.10 7.34 3.64
CA PHE A 35 26.66 6.24 2.87
C PHE A 35 26.50 6.54 1.39
N ASN A 36 27.57 6.47 0.60
CA ASN A 36 27.52 6.85 -0.80
C ASN A 36 28.46 6.03 -1.68
N TYR A 37 27.92 5.38 -2.72
CA TYR A 37 28.63 4.35 -3.50
C TYR A 37 29.16 3.23 -2.62
N ILE A 38 28.26 2.65 -1.82
CA ILE A 38 28.54 1.48 -0.98
C ILE A 38 27.72 0.30 -1.45
N GLU A 39 28.36 -0.85 -1.59
CA GLU A 39 27.71 -2.15 -1.63
C GLU A 39 27.73 -2.75 -0.23
N PHE A 40 26.55 -2.92 0.36
CA PHE A 40 26.35 -3.62 1.62
C PHE A 40 26.16 -5.10 1.32
N VAL A 41 27.15 -5.91 1.68
CA VAL A 41 27.09 -7.37 1.55
C VAL A 41 26.64 -7.93 2.89
N VAL A 42 25.38 -8.38 2.97
CA VAL A 42 24.75 -8.83 4.22
C VAL A 42 24.85 -10.35 4.35
N THR A 43 25.41 -10.82 5.46
CA THR A 43 25.54 -12.25 5.78
C THR A 43 24.26 -12.84 6.38
N ASP A 44 24.09 -14.15 6.20
CA ASP A 44 22.96 -14.98 6.61
C ASP A 44 22.92 -15.33 8.10
N VAL A 45 24.08 -15.39 8.76
CA VAL A 45 24.23 -15.74 10.18
C VAL A 45 23.92 -14.60 11.16
N GLY A 46 22.93 -13.75 10.87
CA GLY A 46 22.54 -12.64 11.74
C GLY A 46 21.78 -13.05 13.01
N ASN A 47 21.96 -12.30 14.09
CA ASN A 47 21.04 -12.41 15.24
C ASN A 47 19.64 -11.92 14.81
N GLN A 48 18.61 -12.70 15.15
CA GLN A 48 17.23 -12.40 14.79
C GLN A 48 16.87 -10.95 15.12
N GLY A 49 16.42 -10.20 14.12
CA GLY A 49 15.95 -8.82 14.29
C GLY A 49 17.02 -7.74 14.48
N LEU A 50 18.32 -8.07 14.39
CA LEU A 50 19.38 -7.06 14.35
C LEU A 50 19.36 -6.33 12.99
N SER A 51 19.32 -5.00 13.01
CA SER A 51 19.38 -4.19 11.81
C SER A 51 20.82 -3.89 11.37
N VAL A 52 21.07 -3.77 10.06
CA VAL A 52 22.36 -3.32 9.53
C VAL A 52 22.63 -1.87 9.90
N ILE A 53 21.62 -1.01 9.78
CA ILE A 53 21.66 0.40 10.16
C ILE A 53 20.49 0.70 11.09
N THR A 54 20.79 1.37 12.20
CA THR A 54 19.82 1.88 13.17
C THR A 54 20.24 3.25 13.66
N GLU A 55 19.30 4.05 14.12
CA GLU A 55 19.57 5.21 14.94
C GLU A 55 19.63 4.87 16.43
N ASP A 56 20.25 5.77 17.19
CA ASP A 56 20.37 5.72 18.66
C ASP A 56 19.88 7.03 19.31
N LYS A 57 19.54 8.05 18.51
CA LYS A 57 19.02 9.34 18.98
C LYS A 57 17.99 9.91 18.02
N ALA A 58 17.01 10.65 18.57
CA ALA A 58 16.00 11.36 17.79
C ALA A 58 16.56 12.41 16.81
N THR A 59 17.79 12.88 17.04
CA THR A 59 18.48 13.85 16.18
C THR A 59 19.27 13.20 15.04
N ALA A 60 19.24 11.87 14.93
CA ALA A 60 20.00 11.16 13.92
C ALA A 60 19.48 11.47 12.51
N VAL A 61 20.42 11.61 11.58
CA VAL A 61 20.13 11.83 10.16
C VAL A 61 20.92 10.81 9.37
N ILE A 62 20.20 9.88 8.74
CA ILE A 62 20.77 8.80 7.94
C ILE A 62 20.51 9.10 6.48
N ILE A 63 21.57 9.20 5.68
CA ILE A 63 21.49 9.41 4.23
C ILE A 63 22.18 8.23 3.56
N ILE A 64 21.49 7.52 2.67
CA ILE A 64 22.05 6.44 1.88
C ILE A 64 21.77 6.74 0.41
N THR A 65 22.82 6.78 -0.41
CA THR A 65 22.64 7.11 -1.82
C THR A 65 23.61 6.44 -2.77
N ASN A 66 23.12 6.05 -3.95
CA ASN A 66 23.90 5.31 -4.95
C ASN A 66 24.48 4.01 -4.38
N CYS A 67 23.69 3.30 -3.58
CA CYS A 67 24.13 2.10 -2.87
C CYS A 67 23.44 0.85 -3.40
N ILE A 68 24.07 -0.29 -3.15
CA ILE A 68 23.54 -1.62 -3.47
C ILE A 68 23.50 -2.42 -2.18
N VAL A 69 22.48 -3.27 -2.03
CA VAL A 69 22.38 -4.24 -0.95
C VAL A 69 22.28 -5.63 -1.57
N THR A 70 23.25 -6.50 -1.26
CA THR A 70 23.37 -7.88 -1.76
C THR A 70 23.51 -8.88 -0.61
N SER A 71 23.16 -10.15 -0.86
CA SER A 71 23.36 -11.26 0.07
C SER A 71 24.73 -11.92 -0.17
N ASP A 72 25.36 -12.41 0.90
CA ASP A 72 26.47 -13.34 0.75
C ASP A 72 25.94 -14.73 0.33
N ILE A 73 26.47 -15.25 -0.77
CA ILE A 73 25.82 -16.09 -1.79
C ILE A 73 25.59 -17.56 -1.39
N THR A 74 25.64 -17.90 -0.11
CA THR A 74 25.50 -19.29 0.38
C THR A 74 24.16 -19.58 1.06
N ALA A 75 23.32 -18.57 1.27
CA ALA A 75 22.12 -18.70 2.08
C ALA A 75 20.82 -18.47 1.31
N SER A 76 19.83 -19.29 1.60
CA SER A 76 18.48 -19.14 1.07
C SER A 76 17.66 -18.03 1.75
N SER A 77 18.11 -17.50 2.89
CA SER A 77 17.45 -16.41 3.62
C SER A 77 18.41 -15.54 4.42
N ILE A 78 18.02 -14.29 4.64
CA ILE A 78 18.69 -13.33 5.52
C ILE A 78 17.76 -12.98 6.68
N ASN A 79 18.22 -13.22 7.90
CA ASN A 79 17.48 -12.85 9.09
C ASN A 79 17.86 -11.45 9.61
N ARG A 80 17.71 -10.41 8.78
CA ARG A 80 18.04 -9.04 9.17
C ARG A 80 17.15 -8.00 8.54
N ILE A 81 17.00 -6.90 9.28
CA ILE A 81 16.47 -5.65 8.76
C ILE A 81 17.64 -4.89 8.14
N PHE A 82 17.51 -4.35 6.93
CA PHE A 82 18.57 -3.51 6.38
C PHE A 82 18.62 -2.17 7.15
N ILE A 83 17.47 -1.50 7.29
CA ILE A 83 17.37 -0.25 8.02
C ILE A 83 16.18 -0.31 8.96
N LYS A 84 16.44 -0.12 10.24
CA LYS A 84 15.39 0.17 11.21
C LYS A 84 15.57 1.63 11.63
N GLN A 85 14.51 2.44 11.50
CA GLN A 85 14.50 3.78 12.03
C GLN A 85 13.24 4.08 12.84
N ASP A 86 13.38 4.27 14.13
CA ASP A 86 12.28 4.67 15.00
C ASP A 86 12.18 6.21 15.06
N LEU A 87 13.29 6.95 15.04
CA LEU A 87 13.29 8.41 15.18
C LEU A 87 14.20 9.15 14.19
N GLY A 88 13.98 10.46 14.04
CA GLY A 88 14.85 11.35 13.27
C GLY A 88 14.47 11.47 11.79
N LYS A 89 15.48 11.52 10.92
CA LYS A 89 15.30 11.67 9.45
C LYS A 89 16.03 10.57 8.69
N LEU A 90 15.38 10.00 7.68
CA LEU A 90 15.97 9.02 6.77
C LEU A 90 15.75 9.42 5.33
N SER A 91 16.85 9.43 4.58
CA SER A 91 16.85 9.69 3.15
C SER A 91 17.54 8.55 2.43
N LEU A 92 16.76 7.87 1.61
CA LEU A 92 17.19 6.76 0.76
C LEU A 92 17.02 7.20 -0.68
N ASN A 93 18.10 7.23 -1.46
CA ASN A 93 18.06 7.69 -2.84
C ASN A 93 18.95 6.90 -3.79
N ASN A 94 18.40 6.37 -4.88
CA ASN A 94 19.16 5.57 -5.84
C ASN A 94 19.79 4.34 -5.17
N ILE A 95 18.94 3.45 -4.68
CA ILE A 95 19.34 2.21 -4.00
C ILE A 95 18.75 1.02 -4.74
N THR A 96 19.52 -0.05 -4.85
CA THR A 96 19.03 -1.33 -5.38
C THR A 96 19.15 -2.42 -4.32
N VAL A 97 18.06 -3.15 -4.08
CA VAL A 97 17.95 -4.27 -3.15
C VAL A 97 17.31 -5.44 -3.89
N ILE A 98 18.02 -6.57 -4.02
CA ILE A 98 17.60 -7.70 -4.87
C ILE A 98 17.83 -9.03 -4.14
N ASP A 99 16.88 -9.96 -4.29
CA ASP A 99 17.02 -11.40 -3.99
C ASP A 99 17.30 -11.72 -2.52
N PHE A 100 16.33 -11.40 -1.66
CA PHE A 100 16.39 -11.77 -0.23
C PHE A 100 15.08 -12.39 0.24
N ILE A 101 15.18 -13.52 0.92
CA ILE A 101 14.15 -13.90 1.89
C ILE A 101 14.50 -13.19 3.19
N SER A 102 13.59 -12.38 3.72
CA SER A 102 13.78 -11.71 5.01
C SER A 102 12.77 -12.20 6.02
N GLU A 103 13.19 -12.40 7.27
CA GLU A 103 12.22 -12.61 8.35
C GLU A 103 11.46 -11.31 8.66
N LYS A 104 12.00 -10.13 8.33
CA LYS A 104 11.38 -8.84 8.65
C LYS A 104 11.33 -7.90 7.44
N GLY A 105 10.69 -6.75 7.59
CA GLY A 105 10.80 -5.67 6.60
C GLY A 105 12.26 -5.26 6.39
N ILE A 106 12.63 -4.93 5.15
CA ILE A 106 13.98 -4.48 4.80
C ILE A 106 14.20 -3.06 5.32
N ILE A 107 13.18 -2.22 5.15
CA ILE A 107 13.13 -0.88 5.72
C ILE A 107 11.96 -0.89 6.70
N ILE A 108 12.25 -0.63 7.96
CA ILE A 108 11.26 -0.41 9.00
C ILE A 108 11.44 1.01 9.48
N ASN A 109 10.37 1.79 9.41
CA ASN A 109 10.30 3.13 9.96
C ASN A 109 9.16 3.18 10.97
N ASP A 110 9.44 3.42 12.26
CA ASP A 110 8.40 3.35 13.29
C ASP A 110 7.91 4.70 13.81
N GLU A 111 8.65 5.81 13.72
CA GLU A 111 8.16 7.16 14.09
C GLU A 111 8.97 8.31 13.44
N ALA A 112 9.60 8.11 12.27
CA ALA A 112 10.42 9.19 11.72
C ALA A 112 9.60 10.43 11.34
N THR A 113 10.16 11.59 11.68
CA THR A 113 9.54 12.88 11.36
C THR A 113 9.58 13.20 9.87
N GLU A 114 10.57 12.66 9.15
CA GLU A 114 10.71 12.84 7.70
C GLU A 114 11.39 11.61 7.08
N LEU A 115 10.69 10.98 6.15
CA LEU A 115 11.16 9.82 5.38
C LEU A 115 11.08 10.11 3.89
N LEU A 116 12.24 10.05 3.22
CA LEU A 116 12.37 10.11 1.77
C LEU A 116 12.86 8.77 1.23
N ILE A 117 12.07 8.18 0.33
CA ILE A 117 12.39 6.97 -0.44
C ILE A 117 12.34 7.35 -1.91
N ALA A 118 13.50 7.52 -2.54
CA ALA A 118 13.60 8.06 -3.91
C ALA A 118 14.40 7.15 -4.83
N ASN A 119 13.88 6.89 -6.03
CA ASN A 119 14.62 6.17 -7.07
C ASN A 119 15.15 4.81 -6.61
N ILE A 120 14.38 4.09 -5.78
CA ILE A 120 14.79 2.78 -5.26
C ILE A 120 14.22 1.67 -6.12
N ARG A 121 14.98 0.59 -6.30
CA ARG A 121 14.49 -0.68 -6.81
C ARG A 121 14.58 -1.74 -5.71
N ILE A 122 13.43 -2.31 -5.33
CA ILE A 122 13.33 -3.43 -4.40
C ILE A 122 12.71 -4.60 -5.16
N GLU A 123 13.46 -5.69 -5.29
CA GLU A 123 13.11 -6.80 -6.17
C GLU A 123 13.26 -8.17 -5.49
N ASN A 124 12.29 -9.05 -5.73
CA ASN A 124 12.28 -10.45 -5.29
C ASN A 124 12.50 -10.62 -3.78
N ILE A 125 11.73 -9.85 -3.01
CA ILE A 125 11.78 -9.91 -1.55
C ILE A 125 10.66 -10.79 -1.07
N THR A 126 10.98 -11.90 -0.39
CA THR A 126 9.96 -12.72 0.27
C THR A 126 10.10 -12.58 1.78
N ARG A 127 9.06 -12.10 2.43
CA ARG A 127 8.99 -12.01 3.89
C ARG A 127 8.42 -13.30 4.46
N SER A 128 9.19 -13.98 5.31
CA SER A 128 8.85 -15.30 5.88
C SER A 128 8.36 -15.27 7.33
N ASP A 129 8.46 -14.13 8.03
CA ASP A 129 7.92 -13.96 9.38
C ASP A 129 7.00 -12.74 9.48
N VAL A 130 5.81 -12.99 10.03
CA VAL A 130 4.79 -12.00 10.34
C VAL A 130 4.98 -11.58 11.78
N GLY A 131 5.43 -10.33 11.98
CA GLY A 131 5.55 -9.76 13.31
C GLY A 131 4.22 -9.79 14.07
N GLN A 132 4.24 -9.48 15.38
CA GLN A 132 3.09 -9.62 16.29
C GLN A 132 1.78 -8.93 15.85
N TYR A 133 1.82 -7.99 14.89
CA TYR A 133 0.67 -7.19 14.45
C TYR A 133 0.29 -7.38 12.98
N ASN A 134 0.79 -8.42 12.30
CA ASN A 134 0.54 -8.67 10.88
C ASN A 134 1.07 -7.58 9.91
N GLU A 135 1.90 -6.66 10.42
CA GLU A 135 2.58 -5.61 9.65
C GLU A 135 3.64 -6.25 8.76
N ALA A 136 3.34 -6.40 7.46
CA ALA A 136 4.05 -7.39 6.66
C ALA A 136 4.21 -6.96 5.19
N GLY A 137 5.13 -6.02 4.98
CA GLY A 137 5.67 -5.71 3.66
C GLY A 137 7.18 -5.80 3.59
N ALA A 138 7.70 -5.77 2.36
CA ALA A 138 9.12 -5.54 2.11
C ALA A 138 9.59 -4.23 2.75
N VAL A 139 8.69 -3.25 2.84
CA VAL A 139 8.89 -1.99 3.57
C VAL A 139 7.73 -1.76 4.53
N GLN A 140 8.05 -1.43 5.77
CA GLN A 140 7.10 -1.08 6.83
C GLN A 140 7.32 0.38 7.22
N ILE A 141 6.26 1.17 7.20
CA ILE A 141 6.29 2.59 7.55
C ILE A 141 5.13 2.90 8.49
N ARG A 142 5.47 3.42 9.66
CA ARG A 142 4.57 3.97 10.65
C ARG A 142 5.03 5.38 10.99
N ILE A 143 4.14 6.35 10.83
CA ILE A 143 4.40 7.75 11.17
C ILE A 143 3.19 8.28 11.95
N THR A 144 3.35 8.51 13.25
CA THR A 144 2.28 9.03 14.12
C THR A 144 2.51 10.46 14.58
N SER A 145 3.63 11.08 14.19
CA SER A 145 3.88 12.50 14.45
C SER A 145 3.03 13.40 13.56
N SER A 146 2.45 14.46 14.13
CA SER A 146 1.71 15.48 13.37
C SER A 146 2.54 16.33 12.42
N THR A 147 3.86 16.25 12.53
CA THR A 147 4.80 16.86 11.59
C THR A 147 5.40 15.85 10.61
N GLY A 148 4.98 14.60 10.72
CA GLY A 148 5.46 13.46 9.96
C GLY A 148 5.23 13.60 8.46
N LYS A 149 6.30 13.45 7.67
CA LYS A 149 6.26 13.52 6.22
C LYS A 149 6.87 12.31 5.57
N LEU A 150 6.11 11.64 4.71
CA LEU A 150 6.56 10.56 3.85
C LEU A 150 6.53 11.03 2.39
N ASN A 151 7.66 10.89 1.71
CA ASN A 151 7.77 11.10 0.28
C ASN A 151 8.41 9.86 -0.39
N VAL A 152 7.64 9.19 -1.24
CA VAL A 152 8.10 8.06 -2.05
C VAL A 152 8.05 8.46 -3.52
N VAL A 153 9.18 8.47 -4.21
CA VAL A 153 9.26 8.96 -5.60
C VAL A 153 10.10 8.07 -6.49
N GLY A 154 9.65 7.83 -7.73
CA GLY A 154 10.44 7.12 -8.75
C GLY A 154 10.86 5.71 -8.33
N THR A 155 10.10 5.06 -7.45
CA THR A 155 10.51 3.82 -6.77
C THR A 155 9.73 2.62 -7.30
N SER A 156 10.40 1.48 -7.42
CA SER A 156 9.82 0.23 -7.93
C SER A 156 9.94 -0.92 -6.93
N PHE A 157 8.80 -1.55 -6.64
CA PHE A 157 8.66 -2.80 -5.90
C PHE A 157 8.28 -3.91 -6.89
N ILE A 158 9.10 -4.95 -7.00
CA ILE A 158 8.92 -6.02 -7.98
C ILE A 158 9.01 -7.36 -7.26
N GLY A 159 8.00 -8.21 -7.39
CA GLY A 159 8.03 -9.54 -6.78
C GLY A 159 8.18 -9.50 -5.25
N CYS A 160 7.70 -8.44 -4.60
CA CYS A 160 7.72 -8.30 -3.13
C CYS A 160 6.54 -9.05 -2.52
N LYS A 161 6.81 -10.05 -1.70
CA LYS A 161 5.83 -11.01 -1.21
C LYS A 161 5.87 -11.10 0.31
N SER A 162 4.72 -11.01 0.95
CA SER A 162 4.52 -11.41 2.34
C SER A 162 3.30 -12.32 2.40
N ILE A 163 3.51 -13.63 2.29
CA ILE A 163 2.45 -14.59 1.96
C ILE A 163 1.85 -15.33 3.15
N GLU A 164 2.35 -15.09 4.35
CA GLU A 164 1.76 -15.63 5.58
C GLU A 164 0.32 -15.17 5.75
N SER A 165 -0.55 -16.06 6.27
CA SER A 165 -2.02 -15.95 6.18
C SER A 165 -2.65 -14.62 6.60
N ASN A 166 -2.03 -13.89 7.53
CA ASN A 166 -2.52 -12.59 8.01
C ASN A 166 -1.72 -11.40 7.49
N SER A 167 -0.68 -11.60 6.69
CA SER A 167 0.22 -10.56 6.20
C SER A 167 -0.50 -9.42 5.48
N LEU A 168 -0.17 -8.18 5.85
CA LEU A 168 -0.69 -6.96 5.25
C LEU A 168 0.41 -6.21 4.51
N GLY A 169 0.19 -5.90 3.23
CA GLY A 169 1.04 -4.98 2.47
C GLY A 169 2.25 -5.63 1.80
N GLY A 170 2.10 -6.48 0.79
CA GLY A 170 3.22 -7.26 0.21
C GLY A 170 4.44 -6.43 -0.20
N GLY A 171 4.21 -5.30 -0.89
CA GLY A 171 5.23 -4.28 -1.13
C GLY A 171 5.45 -3.40 0.10
N ILE A 172 4.43 -2.62 0.45
CA ILE A 172 4.46 -1.67 1.57
C ILE A 172 3.31 -1.91 2.55
N TYR A 173 3.64 -1.98 3.84
CA TYR A 173 2.71 -1.69 4.93
C TYR A 173 2.88 -0.23 5.38
N LEU A 174 1.80 0.55 5.32
CA LEU A 174 1.79 1.97 5.65
C LEU A 174 0.75 2.29 6.72
N TYR A 175 1.19 2.94 7.78
CA TYR A 175 0.35 3.51 8.83
C TYR A 175 0.67 5.00 9.02
N LEU A 176 -0.31 5.87 8.81
CA LEU A 176 -0.20 7.32 9.04
C LEU A 176 -1.27 7.78 10.03
N GLU A 177 -0.88 8.61 10.99
CA GLU A 177 -1.78 9.14 12.03
C GLU A 177 -1.47 10.61 12.36
N ASN A 178 -2.39 11.29 13.07
CA ASN A 178 -2.21 12.63 13.64
C ASN A 178 -1.89 13.72 12.63
N SER A 179 -2.49 13.75 11.44
CA SER A 179 -2.16 14.68 10.35
C SER A 179 -0.83 14.44 9.64
N ALA A 180 -0.20 13.27 9.85
CA ALA A 180 0.93 12.83 9.02
C ALA A 180 0.56 12.81 7.53
N GLN A 181 1.52 13.16 6.68
CA GLN A 181 1.29 13.35 5.23
C GLN A 181 2.19 12.42 4.42
N GLY A 182 1.58 11.63 3.55
CA GLY A 182 2.25 10.75 2.60
C GLY A 182 2.02 11.18 1.15
N THR A 183 3.08 11.11 0.34
CA THR A 183 3.03 11.33 -1.10
C THR A 183 3.79 10.25 -1.83
N PHE A 184 3.15 9.66 -2.84
CA PHE A 184 3.73 8.64 -3.72
C PHE A 184 3.62 9.18 -5.15
N ASP A 185 4.75 9.34 -5.82
CA ASP A 185 4.81 9.89 -7.17
C ASP A 185 5.70 9.05 -8.08
N VAL A 186 5.15 8.54 -9.19
CA VAL A 186 5.87 7.63 -10.09
C VAL A 186 6.39 6.39 -9.34
N VAL A 187 5.49 5.77 -8.56
CA VAL A 187 5.79 4.54 -7.80
C VAL A 187 5.13 3.35 -8.47
N SER A 188 5.89 2.28 -8.69
CA SER A 188 5.36 1.06 -9.32
C SER A 188 5.42 -0.13 -8.37
N PHE A 189 4.31 -0.85 -8.23
CA PHE A 189 4.21 -2.16 -7.60
C PHE A 189 3.92 -3.18 -8.69
N ARG A 190 4.78 -4.19 -8.85
CA ARG A 190 4.60 -5.25 -9.84
C ARG A 190 4.76 -6.61 -9.20
N GLU A 191 3.79 -7.50 -9.44
CA GLU A 191 3.83 -8.88 -8.95
C GLU A 191 4.02 -8.97 -7.42
N CYS A 192 3.51 -7.97 -6.69
CA CYS A 192 3.55 -7.95 -5.23
C CYS A 192 2.39 -8.76 -4.64
N GLU A 193 2.66 -9.51 -3.56
CA GLU A 193 1.68 -10.44 -2.99
C GLU A 193 1.58 -10.29 -1.46
N ALA A 194 0.36 -10.22 -0.96
CA ALA A 194 0.06 -10.27 0.47
C ALA A 194 -0.78 -11.51 0.79
N GLY A 195 -0.49 -12.18 1.89
CA GLY A 195 -1.25 -13.34 2.35
C GLY A 195 -2.68 -12.96 2.72
N LYS A 196 -2.88 -11.77 3.30
CA LYS A 196 -4.21 -11.25 3.65
C LYS A 196 -4.66 -10.11 2.74
N SER A 197 -4.10 -8.92 2.86
CA SER A 197 -4.64 -7.73 2.18
C SER A 197 -3.56 -6.75 1.73
N GLY A 198 -3.82 -6.02 0.65
CA GLY A 198 -2.91 -5.02 0.10
C GLY A 198 -1.68 -5.66 -0.54
N GLY A 199 -1.84 -6.37 -1.65
CA GLY A 199 -0.72 -7.05 -2.31
C GLY A 199 0.43 -6.10 -2.65
N GLY A 200 0.12 -4.94 -3.24
CA GLY A 200 1.08 -3.85 -3.42
C GLY A 200 1.24 -3.01 -2.16
N LEU A 201 0.14 -2.41 -1.70
CA LEU A 201 0.11 -1.45 -0.60
C LEU A 201 -1.04 -1.75 0.36
N PHE A 202 -0.73 -1.86 1.64
CA PHE A 202 -1.71 -1.70 2.71
C PHE A 202 -1.54 -0.31 3.32
N ALA A 203 -2.62 0.47 3.42
CA ALA A 203 -2.60 1.82 3.96
C ALA A 203 -3.68 2.00 5.02
N GLN A 204 -3.27 2.29 6.26
CA GLN A 204 -4.17 2.70 7.32
C GLN A 204 -3.91 4.16 7.68
N LEU A 205 -4.93 5.01 7.51
CA LEU A 205 -4.86 6.45 7.72
C LEU A 205 -5.86 6.85 8.80
N ASN A 206 -5.37 7.53 9.85
CA ASN A 206 -6.18 7.95 10.98
C ASN A 206 -5.97 9.43 11.33
N GLN A 207 -6.96 10.05 11.98
CA GLN A 207 -6.80 11.34 12.70
C GLN A 207 -6.18 12.45 11.83
N ASN A 208 -6.91 12.82 10.79
CA ASN A 208 -6.58 13.77 9.74
C ASN A 208 -5.31 13.45 8.91
N ALA A 209 -4.79 12.22 8.99
CA ALA A 209 -3.70 11.78 8.12
C ALA A 209 -4.12 11.80 6.64
N SER A 210 -3.13 11.97 5.76
CA SER A 210 -3.38 12.03 4.32
C SER A 210 -2.36 11.25 3.50
N LEU A 211 -2.83 10.64 2.42
CA LEU A 211 -2.01 9.97 1.42
C LEU A 211 -2.46 10.40 0.02
N THR A 212 -1.51 10.83 -0.80
CA THR A 212 -1.74 11.10 -2.23
C THR A 212 -0.88 10.19 -3.09
N LEU A 213 -1.51 9.47 -4.01
CA LEU A 213 -0.87 8.67 -5.05
C LEU A 213 -1.00 9.43 -6.38
N THR A 214 0.11 9.56 -7.10
CA THR A 214 0.17 10.25 -8.40
C THR A 214 1.07 9.46 -9.34
N ARG A 215 0.61 9.22 -10.58
CA ARG A 215 1.36 8.45 -11.60
C ARG A 215 1.86 7.09 -11.09
N CYS A 216 1.11 6.46 -10.19
CA CYS A 216 1.47 5.18 -9.59
C CYS A 216 0.88 4.02 -10.37
N SER A 217 1.63 2.92 -10.49
CA SER A 217 1.17 1.72 -11.18
C SER A 217 1.14 0.53 -10.23
N PHE A 218 0.05 -0.23 -10.27
CA PHE A 218 -0.12 -1.50 -9.58
C PHE A 218 -0.41 -2.56 -10.64
N ASP A 219 0.55 -3.44 -10.89
CA ASP A 219 0.51 -4.42 -11.97
C ASP A 219 0.62 -5.84 -11.40
N ASN A 220 -0.39 -6.67 -11.64
CA ASN A 220 -0.44 -8.06 -11.21
C ASN A 220 -0.22 -8.24 -9.69
N CYS A 221 -0.66 -7.28 -8.88
CA CYS A 221 -0.59 -7.36 -7.42
C CYS A 221 -1.75 -8.20 -6.85
N LYS A 222 -1.47 -9.00 -5.80
CA LYS A 222 -2.44 -9.98 -5.29
C LYS A 222 -2.59 -9.99 -3.78
N SER A 223 -3.82 -10.16 -3.33
CA SER A 223 -4.15 -10.55 -1.96
C SER A 223 -4.68 -11.98 -1.99
N LEU A 224 -3.94 -12.92 -1.38
CA LEU A 224 -4.23 -14.35 -1.53
C LEU A 224 -5.51 -14.78 -0.83
N ASN A 225 -5.74 -14.30 0.40
CA ASN A 225 -6.87 -14.71 1.25
C ASN A 225 -7.61 -13.52 1.89
N GLY A 226 -7.61 -12.39 1.20
CA GLY A 226 -8.32 -11.19 1.62
C GLY A 226 -8.43 -10.20 0.48
N ASN A 227 -8.35 -8.90 0.76
CA ASN A 227 -8.94 -7.89 -0.11
C ASN A 227 -7.91 -6.88 -0.63
N GLY A 228 -8.23 -6.20 -1.74
CA GLY A 228 -7.37 -5.15 -2.29
C GLY A 228 -6.07 -5.72 -2.85
N GLY A 229 -6.08 -6.26 -4.07
CA GLY A 229 -4.88 -6.87 -4.66
C GLY A 229 -3.76 -5.86 -4.88
N GLY A 230 -4.10 -4.67 -5.36
CA GLY A 230 -3.19 -3.53 -5.44
C GLY A 230 -3.11 -2.76 -4.13
N LEU A 231 -4.24 -2.27 -3.64
CA LEU A 231 -4.35 -1.40 -2.47
C LEU A 231 -5.47 -1.85 -1.53
N PHE A 232 -5.15 -2.00 -0.26
CA PHE A 232 -6.14 -2.05 0.82
C PHE A 232 -6.03 -0.78 1.66
N ALA A 233 -7.13 -0.03 1.78
CA ALA A 233 -7.17 1.23 2.49
C ALA A 233 -8.16 1.20 3.66
N VAL A 234 -7.71 1.64 4.84
CA VAL A 234 -8.56 1.93 6.01
C VAL A 234 -8.50 3.43 6.27
N LEU A 235 -9.65 4.10 6.23
CA LEU A 235 -9.76 5.54 6.37
C LEU A 235 -10.65 5.91 7.56
N ASN A 236 -10.05 6.51 8.58
CA ASN A 236 -10.75 6.93 9.79
C ASN A 236 -10.41 8.39 10.13
N ASP A 237 -11.30 9.32 9.75
CA ASP A 237 -11.01 10.76 9.78
C ASP A 237 -9.76 11.06 8.93
N ALA A 238 -9.74 10.69 7.66
CA ALA A 238 -8.51 10.70 6.86
C ALA A 238 -8.75 11.05 5.39
N GLN A 239 -7.67 11.28 4.64
CA GLN A 239 -7.76 11.61 3.21
C GLN A 239 -6.90 10.69 2.37
N LEU A 240 -7.50 10.00 1.41
CA LEU A 240 -6.81 9.24 0.38
C LEU A 240 -7.19 9.77 -1.00
N LYS A 241 -6.19 10.20 -1.75
CA LYS A 241 -6.33 10.70 -3.12
C LYS A 241 -5.53 9.82 -4.07
N ILE A 242 -6.21 9.15 -4.97
CA ILE A 242 -5.62 8.41 -6.10
C ILE A 242 -5.87 9.27 -7.33
N ASN A 243 -4.82 9.92 -7.83
CA ASN A 243 -4.95 11.01 -8.78
C ASN A 243 -3.97 10.86 -9.96
N GLU A 244 -4.25 11.56 -11.05
CA GLU A 244 -3.29 11.86 -12.12
C GLU A 244 -2.52 10.63 -12.64
N TYR A 245 -3.15 9.87 -13.55
CA TYR A 245 -2.53 8.78 -14.30
C TYR A 245 -2.04 7.62 -13.42
N CYS A 246 -2.82 7.27 -12.39
CA CYS A 246 -2.61 6.00 -11.71
C CYS A 246 -3.24 4.86 -12.51
N ASP A 247 -2.60 3.69 -12.50
CA ASP A 247 -3.07 2.50 -13.21
C ASP A 247 -3.07 1.29 -12.28
N PHE A 248 -4.17 0.55 -12.28
CA PHE A 248 -4.31 -0.75 -11.63
C PHE A 248 -4.63 -1.78 -12.71
N ILE A 249 -3.72 -2.72 -12.92
CA ILE A 249 -3.73 -3.66 -14.04
C ILE A 249 -3.61 -5.06 -13.47
N GLN A 250 -4.54 -5.95 -13.84
CA GLN A 250 -4.47 -7.39 -13.53
C GLN A 250 -4.30 -7.71 -12.04
N CYS A 251 -4.74 -6.81 -11.16
CA CYS A 251 -4.71 -7.06 -9.73
C CYS A 251 -5.84 -8.02 -9.33
N SER A 252 -5.60 -8.86 -8.32
CA SER A 252 -6.59 -9.85 -7.88
C SER A 252 -6.71 -9.97 -6.36
N ALA A 253 -7.94 -10.15 -5.87
CA ALA A 253 -8.22 -10.35 -4.45
C ALA A 253 -9.58 -11.05 -4.25
N GLN A 254 -9.98 -11.30 -3.00
CA GLN A 254 -11.31 -11.82 -2.70
C GLN A 254 -12.40 -10.76 -2.89
N ASN A 255 -12.12 -9.52 -2.52
CA ASN A 255 -12.96 -8.36 -2.86
C ASN A 255 -12.06 -7.18 -3.23
N GLY A 256 -12.52 -6.36 -4.17
CA GLY A 256 -11.76 -5.21 -4.63
C GLY A 256 -10.46 -5.68 -5.27
N GLY A 257 -10.56 -6.34 -6.43
CA GLY A 257 -9.41 -6.99 -7.06
C GLY A 257 -8.20 -6.06 -7.17
N ALA A 258 -8.42 -4.78 -7.45
CA ALA A 258 -7.43 -3.73 -7.30
C ALA A 258 -7.48 -3.05 -5.93
N VAL A 259 -8.61 -2.41 -5.59
CA VAL A 259 -8.74 -1.53 -4.41
C VAL A 259 -9.85 -2.02 -3.50
N TYR A 260 -9.53 -2.20 -2.22
CA TYR A 260 -10.53 -2.33 -1.17
C TYR A 260 -10.44 -1.11 -0.24
N ALA A 261 -11.54 -0.37 -0.08
CA ALA A 261 -11.60 0.80 0.79
C ALA A 261 -12.61 0.56 1.92
N ASN A 262 -12.13 0.61 3.17
CA ASN A 262 -12.95 0.60 4.38
C ASN A 262 -12.96 2.00 5.01
N ILE A 263 -14.14 2.62 5.05
CA ILE A 263 -14.29 4.05 5.32
C ILE A 263 -15.15 4.27 6.56
N ASN A 264 -14.69 5.06 7.52
CA ASN A 264 -15.55 5.57 8.59
C ASN A 264 -16.30 6.82 8.11
N PHE A 265 -17.58 6.67 7.78
CA PHE A 265 -18.44 7.76 7.29
C PHE A 265 -18.93 8.70 8.39
N GLN A 266 -18.77 8.35 9.67
CA GLN A 266 -19.09 9.25 10.79
C GLN A 266 -18.04 10.36 10.96
N GLN A 267 -16.91 10.24 10.28
CA GLN A 267 -15.78 11.17 10.36
C GLN A 267 -15.62 11.98 9.07
N THR A 268 -14.76 12.99 9.10
CA THR A 268 -14.46 13.82 7.92
C THR A 268 -13.47 13.11 7.01
N THR A 269 -13.93 12.08 6.32
CA THR A 269 -13.11 11.24 5.46
C THR A 269 -13.22 11.66 3.99
N GLN A 270 -12.09 11.72 3.29
CA GLN A 270 -12.04 11.89 1.83
C GLN A 270 -11.43 10.66 1.16
N PHE A 271 -12.14 10.09 0.21
CA PHE A 271 -11.65 9.09 -0.72
C PHE A 271 -11.95 9.56 -2.14
N THR A 272 -10.91 9.95 -2.85
CA THR A 272 -11.02 10.50 -4.21
C THR A 272 -10.22 9.66 -5.19
N ILE A 273 -10.86 9.29 -6.29
CA ILE A 273 -10.22 8.69 -7.45
C ILE A 273 -10.48 9.59 -8.66
N LYS A 274 -9.40 10.05 -9.29
CA LYS A 274 -9.46 10.91 -10.47
C LYS A 274 -8.43 10.46 -11.50
N GLU A 275 -8.82 10.44 -12.77
CA GLU A 275 -7.94 10.13 -13.90
C GLU A 275 -7.11 8.86 -13.69
N THR A 276 -7.76 7.83 -13.13
CA THR A 276 -7.14 6.55 -12.76
C THR A 276 -7.80 5.42 -13.56
N SER A 277 -7.01 4.50 -14.09
CA SER A 277 -7.49 3.33 -14.83
C SER A 277 -7.49 2.08 -13.98
N PHE A 278 -8.54 1.26 -14.13
CA PHE A 278 -8.66 -0.08 -13.59
C PHE A 278 -8.96 -1.04 -14.73
N SER A 279 -8.01 -1.92 -15.05
CA SER A 279 -8.14 -2.82 -16.18
C SER A 279 -7.78 -4.25 -15.84
N GLU A 280 -8.65 -5.18 -16.25
CA GLU A 280 -8.43 -6.62 -16.12
C GLU A 280 -8.24 -7.07 -14.65
N CYS A 281 -8.74 -6.28 -13.70
CA CYS A 281 -8.69 -6.63 -12.29
C CYS A 281 -9.80 -7.63 -11.94
N THR A 282 -9.52 -8.52 -10.99
CA THR A 282 -10.39 -9.67 -10.71
C THR A 282 -10.70 -9.85 -9.23
N ALA A 283 -11.97 -10.09 -8.90
CA ALA A 283 -12.40 -10.48 -7.56
C ALA A 283 -12.88 -11.93 -7.54
N THR A 284 -12.22 -12.78 -6.77
CA THR A 284 -12.50 -14.22 -6.70
C THR A 284 -13.17 -14.61 -5.39
N SER A 285 -14.23 -15.41 -5.48
CA SER A 285 -14.96 -15.89 -4.31
C SER A 285 -14.14 -16.89 -3.48
N SER A 286 -14.31 -16.83 -2.16
CA SER A 286 -13.80 -17.84 -1.23
C SER A 286 -14.89 -18.86 -0.93
N GLN A 287 -14.51 -20.13 -0.80
CA GLN A 287 -15.41 -21.18 -0.31
C GLN A 287 -15.82 -20.99 1.17
N SER A 288 -15.08 -20.18 1.91
CA SER A 288 -15.31 -19.95 3.34
C SER A 288 -16.21 -18.76 3.66
N SER A 289 -16.68 -18.00 2.66
CA SER A 289 -17.47 -16.78 2.88
C SER A 289 -18.37 -16.43 1.69
N ASP A 290 -19.65 -16.21 1.98
CA ASP A 290 -20.66 -15.83 0.99
C ASP A 290 -20.52 -14.39 0.48
N TYR A 291 -19.91 -13.50 1.27
CA TYR A 291 -19.79 -12.09 0.93
C TYR A 291 -18.60 -11.74 0.01
N THR A 292 -17.71 -12.70 -0.26
CA THR A 292 -16.55 -12.54 -1.16
C THR A 292 -16.87 -12.73 -2.65
N GLY A 293 -15.96 -12.32 -3.53
CA GLY A 293 -16.07 -12.43 -4.99
C GLY A 293 -16.72 -11.21 -5.64
N ARG A 294 -16.50 -10.02 -5.08
CA ARG A 294 -17.20 -8.80 -5.49
C ARG A 294 -16.27 -7.61 -5.71
N GLY A 295 -16.64 -6.74 -6.63
CA GLY A 295 -15.86 -5.55 -6.95
C GLY A 295 -14.55 -5.93 -7.65
N GLY A 296 -14.61 -6.34 -8.91
CA GLY A 296 -13.45 -6.83 -9.65
C GLY A 296 -12.31 -5.82 -9.70
N ALA A 297 -12.62 -4.52 -9.77
CA ALA A 297 -11.65 -3.46 -9.52
C ALA A 297 -11.72 -2.94 -8.09
N ILE A 298 -12.87 -2.40 -7.68
CA ILE A 298 -13.04 -1.64 -6.45
C ILE A 298 -14.14 -2.28 -5.60
N PHE A 299 -13.83 -2.51 -4.34
CA PHE A 299 -14.82 -2.77 -3.30
C PHE A 299 -14.77 -1.63 -2.29
N LEU A 300 -15.89 -0.93 -2.12
CA LEU A 300 -16.01 0.20 -1.22
C LEU A 300 -17.01 -0.15 -0.13
N ALA A 301 -16.60 -0.03 1.12
CA ALA A 301 -17.47 -0.25 2.26
C ALA A 301 -17.15 0.71 3.39
N GLY A 302 -18.05 0.79 4.35
CA GLY A 302 -17.80 1.61 5.52
C GLY A 302 -18.81 1.45 6.64
N THR A 303 -18.52 2.15 7.72
CA THR A 303 -19.38 2.24 8.91
C THR A 303 -19.97 3.65 9.02
N GLY A 304 -21.15 3.75 9.62
CA GLY A 304 -21.88 5.01 9.72
C GLY A 304 -22.59 5.42 8.44
N ASP A 305 -23.25 6.57 8.49
CA ASP A 305 -24.05 7.10 7.39
C ASP A 305 -23.25 8.18 6.63
N TYR A 306 -23.00 7.93 5.35
CA TYR A 306 -22.34 8.91 4.49
C TYR A 306 -23.24 10.11 4.21
N SER A 307 -22.69 11.32 4.37
CA SER A 307 -23.35 12.55 3.94
C SER A 307 -22.86 12.93 2.54
N ALA A 308 -23.72 12.83 1.52
CA ALA A 308 -23.34 13.14 0.15
C ALA A 308 -22.89 14.61 -0.03
N SER A 309 -23.44 15.54 0.75
CA SER A 309 -23.03 16.95 0.73
C SER A 309 -21.62 17.21 1.26
N SER A 310 -21.00 16.24 1.95
CA SER A 310 -19.59 16.33 2.34
C SER A 310 -18.64 16.25 1.14
N ASN A 311 -19.11 15.68 0.01
CA ASN A 311 -18.29 15.37 -1.16
C ASN A 311 -17.02 14.55 -0.82
N GLY A 312 -17.08 13.78 0.27
CA GLY A 312 -15.98 12.94 0.75
C GLY A 312 -15.72 11.73 -0.14
N LEU A 313 -16.73 11.23 -0.87
CA LEU A 313 -16.59 10.13 -1.82
C LEU A 313 -16.73 10.62 -3.25
N ASN A 314 -15.64 10.55 -4.00
CA ASN A 314 -15.61 11.06 -5.36
C ASN A 314 -14.79 10.15 -6.28
N LEU A 315 -15.48 9.38 -7.13
CA LEU A 315 -14.86 8.50 -8.13
C LEU A 315 -14.92 9.09 -9.54
N LYS A 316 -15.17 10.41 -9.65
CA LYS A 316 -15.35 11.09 -10.94
C LYS A 316 -14.08 10.98 -11.77
N GLY A 317 -14.22 10.41 -12.97
CA GLY A 317 -13.14 10.26 -13.92
C GLY A 317 -12.26 9.03 -13.72
N MET A 318 -12.65 8.09 -12.85
CA MET A 318 -12.12 6.73 -12.93
C MET A 318 -12.49 6.10 -14.27
N LYS A 319 -11.63 5.22 -14.78
CA LYS A 319 -11.84 4.46 -16.01
C LYS A 319 -11.81 2.99 -15.69
N ILE A 320 -12.84 2.26 -16.06
CA ILE A 320 -13.01 0.84 -15.78
C ILE A 320 -13.07 0.04 -17.09
N TYR A 321 -12.25 -1.01 -17.19
CA TYR A 321 -12.11 -1.79 -18.42
C TYR A 321 -11.92 -3.29 -18.13
N LYS A 322 -12.86 -4.12 -18.59
CA LYS A 322 -12.70 -5.60 -18.58
C LYS A 322 -12.38 -6.18 -17.19
N ASN A 323 -12.86 -5.55 -16.13
CA ASN A 323 -12.74 -6.12 -14.79
C ASN A 323 -13.76 -7.25 -14.63
N THR A 324 -13.50 -8.19 -13.74
CA THR A 324 -14.42 -9.31 -13.49
C THR A 324 -14.55 -9.61 -12.01
N ALA A 325 -15.76 -9.93 -11.57
CA ALA A 325 -16.00 -10.48 -10.25
C ALA A 325 -16.72 -11.83 -10.39
N ASP A 326 -16.39 -12.79 -9.53
CA ASP A 326 -17.06 -14.10 -9.53
C ASP A 326 -18.56 -13.99 -9.25
N LYS A 327 -18.97 -13.01 -8.43
CA LYS A 327 -20.37 -12.83 -8.00
C LYS A 327 -21.01 -11.56 -8.56
N SER A 328 -20.50 -10.38 -8.22
CA SER A 328 -21.19 -9.13 -8.57
C SER A 328 -20.30 -7.89 -8.50
N GLY A 329 -20.68 -6.85 -9.24
CA GLY A 329 -19.89 -5.62 -9.35
C GLY A 329 -18.59 -5.91 -10.10
N GLN A 330 -18.69 -6.08 -11.41
CA GLN A 330 -17.53 -6.42 -12.24
C GLN A 330 -16.41 -5.40 -12.06
N SER A 331 -16.76 -4.12 -11.91
CA SER A 331 -15.81 -3.06 -11.59
C SER A 331 -15.98 -2.53 -10.17
N LEU A 332 -17.17 -2.09 -9.77
CA LEU A 332 -17.43 -1.52 -8.45
C LEU A 332 -18.48 -2.33 -7.70
N TYR A 333 -18.17 -2.67 -6.45
CA TYR A 333 -19.16 -3.12 -5.48
C TYR A 333 -19.14 -2.22 -4.24
N ALA A 334 -20.28 -1.61 -3.90
CA ALA A 334 -20.40 -0.68 -2.77
C ALA A 334 -21.32 -1.23 -1.66
N VAL A 335 -20.88 -1.16 -0.40
CA VAL A 335 -21.69 -1.51 0.78
C VAL A 335 -21.75 -0.30 1.72
N MET A 336 -22.88 0.40 1.70
CA MET A 336 -23.10 1.57 2.55
C MET A 336 -24.59 1.90 2.65
N THR A 337 -25.05 2.37 3.81
CA THR A 337 -26.48 2.67 4.04
C THR A 337 -27.06 3.75 3.13
N LYS A 338 -26.24 4.74 2.76
CA LYS A 338 -26.64 5.93 1.97
C LYS A 338 -26.32 5.80 0.48
N LEU A 339 -26.43 4.59 -0.07
CA LEU A 339 -26.07 4.28 -1.45
C LEU A 339 -26.85 5.13 -2.49
N SER A 340 -28.18 5.20 -2.33
CA SER A 340 -29.04 6.00 -3.22
C SER A 340 -28.71 7.50 -3.15
N GLU A 341 -28.52 8.03 -1.93
CA GLU A 341 -28.16 9.44 -1.72
C GLU A 341 -26.81 9.79 -2.35
N TRP A 342 -25.82 8.90 -2.28
CA TRP A 342 -24.54 9.08 -2.96
C TRP A 342 -24.69 9.07 -4.48
N CYS A 343 -25.48 8.14 -5.03
CA CYS A 343 -25.76 8.05 -6.46
C CYS A 343 -26.50 9.28 -7.02
N GLN A 344 -27.47 9.80 -6.27
CA GLN A 344 -28.31 10.92 -6.69
C GLN A 344 -27.64 12.28 -6.49
N TYR A 345 -26.55 12.34 -5.73
CA TYR A 345 -25.84 13.58 -5.48
C TYR A 345 -25.04 14.06 -6.70
N GLY A 346 -25.08 15.36 -6.96
CA GLY A 346 -24.54 15.95 -8.20
C GLY A 346 -25.50 15.75 -9.37
N THR A 347 -24.95 15.56 -10.57
CA THR A 347 -25.74 15.30 -11.78
C THR A 347 -25.52 13.87 -12.26
N ALA A 348 -26.61 13.09 -12.37
CA ALA A 348 -26.64 11.78 -13.02
C ALA A 348 -25.54 10.79 -12.57
N GLY A 349 -25.24 10.74 -11.27
CA GLY A 349 -24.24 9.81 -10.72
C GLY A 349 -22.78 10.14 -11.03
N GLU A 350 -22.44 11.40 -11.33
CA GLU A 350 -21.09 11.80 -11.75
C GLU A 350 -19.97 11.43 -10.77
N TYR A 351 -20.28 11.29 -9.48
CA TYR A 351 -19.34 10.90 -8.43
C TYR A 351 -19.15 9.38 -8.28
N VAL A 352 -19.93 8.58 -9.01
CA VAL A 352 -19.98 7.12 -8.92
C VAL A 352 -19.58 6.46 -10.23
N LYS A 353 -20.05 6.98 -11.37
CA LYS A 353 -20.03 6.26 -12.66
C LYS A 353 -18.66 6.12 -13.31
N GLY A 354 -17.73 7.07 -13.10
CA GLY A 354 -16.49 7.10 -13.89
C GLY A 354 -16.79 7.21 -15.39
N ASN A 355 -16.35 6.24 -16.19
CA ASN A 355 -16.66 6.11 -17.63
C ASN A 355 -17.85 5.17 -17.94
N TYR A 356 -18.62 4.74 -16.94
CA TYR A 356 -19.85 3.97 -17.16
C TYR A 356 -20.89 4.80 -17.93
N SER A 357 -21.62 4.15 -18.83
CA SER A 357 -22.78 4.73 -19.51
C SER A 357 -23.86 3.68 -19.75
N GLU A 358 -25.11 4.07 -19.57
CA GLU A 358 -26.30 3.21 -19.72
C GLU A 358 -26.48 2.68 -21.15
N SER A 359 -25.87 3.36 -22.13
CA SER A 359 -25.95 2.96 -23.54
C SER A 359 -24.93 1.90 -23.97
N ASN A 360 -23.78 1.81 -23.27
CA ASN A 360 -22.65 0.99 -23.73
C ASN A 360 -22.05 0.08 -22.66
N SER A 361 -22.34 0.30 -21.38
CA SER A 361 -21.77 -0.47 -20.27
C SER A 361 -22.69 -1.63 -19.88
N ASN A 362 -22.12 -2.68 -19.32
CA ASN A 362 -22.89 -3.77 -18.74
C ASN A 362 -23.44 -3.33 -17.37
N VAL A 363 -24.73 -3.52 -17.12
CA VAL A 363 -25.39 -3.18 -15.85
C VAL A 363 -24.71 -3.79 -14.61
N ASN A 364 -24.04 -4.93 -14.78
CA ASN A 364 -23.30 -5.62 -13.71
C ASN A 364 -21.98 -4.93 -13.33
N GLU A 365 -21.55 -3.88 -14.03
CA GLU A 365 -20.30 -3.16 -13.73
C GLU A 365 -20.32 -2.51 -12.36
N LEU A 366 -21.44 -1.85 -12.03
CA LEU A 366 -21.61 -1.04 -10.82
C LEU A 366 -22.78 -1.59 -10.00
N VAL A 367 -22.46 -2.24 -8.88
CA VAL A 367 -23.45 -2.88 -8.01
C VAL A 367 -23.25 -2.40 -6.57
N GLY A 368 -24.28 -2.41 -5.75
CA GLY A 368 -24.13 -2.20 -4.32
C GLY A 368 -25.28 -2.68 -3.47
N ILE A 369 -25.07 -2.63 -2.17
CA ILE A 369 -26.06 -2.94 -1.14
C ILE A 369 -26.16 -1.75 -0.17
N ALA A 370 -27.40 -1.35 0.10
CA ALA A 370 -27.72 -0.37 1.13
C ALA A 370 -27.79 -1.04 2.52
N ASP A 371 -26.63 -1.30 3.11
CA ASP A 371 -26.52 -1.93 4.43
C ASP A 371 -25.21 -1.51 5.13
N TYR A 372 -25.07 -1.82 6.41
CA TYR A 372 -23.79 -1.67 7.12
C TYR A 372 -22.86 -2.84 6.80
N ILE A 373 -21.55 -2.59 6.71
CA ILE A 373 -20.56 -3.62 6.36
C ILE A 373 -20.59 -4.81 7.33
N ASP A 374 -20.74 -4.57 8.63
CA ASP A 374 -20.79 -5.60 9.66
C ASP A 374 -22.07 -6.46 9.60
N GLN A 375 -23.13 -5.98 8.95
CA GLN A 375 -24.34 -6.74 8.68
C GLN A 375 -24.20 -7.52 7.38
N PHE A 376 -23.70 -6.87 6.32
CA PHE A 376 -23.42 -7.49 5.04
C PHE A 376 -22.54 -8.73 5.15
N GLU A 377 -21.47 -8.68 5.97
CA GLU A 377 -20.55 -9.80 6.18
C GLU A 377 -21.20 -11.01 6.87
N LYS A 378 -22.39 -10.85 7.45
CA LYS A 378 -23.16 -11.92 8.10
C LYS A 378 -24.30 -12.46 7.23
N LEU A 379 -24.57 -11.84 6.08
CA LEU A 379 -25.67 -12.27 5.21
C LEU A 379 -25.31 -13.55 4.47
N PRO A 380 -26.23 -14.53 4.40
CA PRO A 380 -26.09 -15.65 3.48
C PRO A 380 -26.25 -15.17 2.02
N ILE A 381 -25.75 -15.96 1.07
CA ILE A 381 -25.66 -15.57 -0.32
C ILE A 381 -27.00 -15.17 -0.95
N ASP A 382 -28.09 -15.87 -0.64
CA ASP A 382 -29.45 -15.60 -1.12
C ASP A 382 -29.93 -14.21 -0.68
N GLN A 383 -29.67 -13.83 0.57
CA GLN A 383 -30.02 -12.49 1.06
C GLN A 383 -29.16 -11.38 0.45
N ILE A 384 -27.91 -11.67 0.09
CA ILE A 384 -27.06 -10.72 -0.64
C ILE A 384 -27.63 -10.50 -2.04
N GLU A 385 -27.97 -11.58 -2.74
CA GLU A 385 -28.54 -11.53 -4.09
C GLU A 385 -29.89 -10.81 -4.12
N ASP A 386 -30.73 -11.00 -3.10
CA ASP A 386 -32.03 -10.31 -2.98
C ASP A 386 -31.87 -8.81 -2.66
N LYS A 387 -30.85 -8.43 -1.88
CA LYS A 387 -30.66 -7.05 -1.43
C LYS A 387 -29.85 -6.19 -2.40
N GLN A 388 -28.96 -6.78 -3.20
CA GLN A 388 -28.09 -6.02 -4.09
C GLN A 388 -28.86 -5.33 -5.21
N GLN A 389 -28.36 -4.19 -5.65
CA GLN A 389 -28.98 -3.36 -6.66
C GLN A 389 -27.93 -2.86 -7.64
N TYR A 390 -28.33 -2.74 -8.91
CA TYR A 390 -27.54 -2.05 -9.92
C TYR A 390 -27.55 -0.55 -9.61
N LEU A 391 -26.37 0.09 -9.61
CA LEU A 391 -26.29 1.49 -9.20
C LEU A 391 -26.96 2.45 -10.19
N GLU A 392 -27.13 2.05 -11.46
CA GLU A 392 -27.92 2.80 -12.45
C GLU A 392 -29.41 2.90 -12.12
N CYS A 393 -29.93 2.12 -11.17
CA CYS A 393 -31.31 2.30 -10.70
C CYS A 393 -31.45 3.55 -9.82
N TYR A 394 -30.34 4.08 -9.31
CA TYR A 394 -30.28 5.26 -8.44
C TYR A 394 -29.63 6.47 -9.13
N CYS A 395 -28.55 6.19 -9.87
CA CYS A 395 -27.76 7.12 -10.65
C CYS A 395 -28.32 7.23 -12.09
#